data_AF-A0AAD6UNR2-F1
#
_entry.id   AF-A0AAD6UNR2-F1
#
_cell.length_a   1.000
_cell.length_b   1.000
_cell.length_c   1.000
_cell.angle_alpha   90.00
_cell.angle_beta   90.00
_cell.angle_gamma   90.00
#
_symmetry.space_group_name_H-M   'P 1'
#
loop_
_entity.id
_entity.type
_entity.pdbx_description
1 polymer ?
#
loop_
_entity_poly.entity_id
_entity_poly.type
_entity_poly.pdbx_seq_one_letter_code
_entity_poly.pdbx_strand_id
1 'polypeptide(L)'
;ALNDDGTATCPLCQDRVPCGPSGLGNFRKRHAMSGRCVERQSKLGKKKTTPGSILGFLRPKPAPVPSTVNAPALIRASASSSASPASVTPKPSASTPSGSSKARFGSSGSLLATLESAIKRLPATVKTATATDELAAFGNDPAGYLGAAIPADEVFENLNGLFHRVLGWSMPVHETAALLRRGDLGLDGLLRFLAYFVQERGVPERDFGAKIQQILDAIQFL
;
A
#
# COMPACT_ATOMS: atom_id res chain seq x y z
N ALA A 1 7.66 -16.68 -20.44
CA ALA A 1 8.29 -17.91 -20.97
C ALA A 1 9.77 -17.91 -20.56
N LEU A 2 10.39 -19.09 -20.52
CA LEU A 2 11.85 -19.19 -20.37
C LEU A 2 12.46 -19.04 -21.77
N ASN A 3 13.54 -18.27 -21.91
CA ASN A 3 14.31 -18.15 -23.13
C ASN A 3 15.28 -19.33 -23.25
N ASP A 4 15.78 -19.60 -24.46
CA ASP A 4 16.71 -20.71 -24.73
C ASP A 4 18.02 -20.60 -23.93
N ASP A 5 18.39 -19.39 -23.53
CA ASP A 5 19.53 -19.04 -22.68
C ASP A 5 19.29 -19.23 -21.17
N GLY A 6 18.20 -19.89 -20.76
CA GLY A 6 17.92 -20.17 -19.35
C GLY A 6 17.49 -18.94 -18.53
N THR A 7 17.17 -17.84 -19.20
CA THR A 7 16.68 -16.61 -18.57
C THR A 7 15.17 -16.48 -18.72
N ALA A 8 14.51 -15.73 -17.84
CA ALA A 8 13.11 -15.34 -18.03
C ALA A 8 12.99 -13.82 -18.00
N THR A 9 12.17 -13.28 -18.89
CA THR A 9 11.84 -11.84 -18.90
C THR A 9 10.69 -11.56 -17.95
N CYS A 10 10.89 -10.65 -17.01
CA CYS A 10 9.85 -10.22 -16.07
C CYS A 10 8.79 -9.37 -16.78
N PRO A 11 7.50 -9.72 -16.72
CA PRO A 11 6.46 -8.90 -17.34
C PRO A 11 6.24 -7.55 -16.63
N LEU A 12 6.65 -7.44 -15.35
CA LEU A 12 6.43 -6.23 -14.54
C LEU A 12 7.53 -5.18 -14.75
N CYS A 13 8.80 -5.62 -14.71
CA CYS A 13 9.95 -4.72 -14.78
C CYS A 13 10.80 -4.89 -16.05
N GLN A 14 10.41 -5.79 -16.96
CA GLN A 14 11.09 -6.11 -18.22
C GLN A 14 12.54 -6.62 -18.09
N ASP A 15 12.98 -6.96 -16.89
CA ASP A 15 14.33 -7.52 -16.68
C ASP A 15 14.47 -8.96 -17.13
N ARG A 16 15.62 -9.26 -17.73
CA ARG A 16 16.10 -10.63 -17.94
C ARG A 16 16.70 -11.15 -16.64
N VAL A 17 16.09 -12.18 -16.07
CA VAL A 17 16.51 -12.79 -14.80
C VAL A 17 16.96 -14.23 -15.07
N PRO A 18 18.17 -14.62 -14.65
CA PRO A 18 18.63 -16.00 -14.78
C PRO A 18 17.75 -16.90 -13.92
N CYS A 19 17.16 -17.91 -14.54
CA CYS A 19 16.40 -18.92 -13.85
C CYS A 19 17.33 -20.10 -13.58
N GLY A 20 17.63 -20.36 -12.31
CA GLY A 20 18.36 -21.56 -11.92
C GLY A 20 17.61 -22.85 -12.27
N PRO A 21 18.13 -24.03 -11.86
CA PRO A 21 17.58 -25.34 -12.21
C PRO A 21 16.09 -25.51 -11.85
N SER A 22 15.61 -24.75 -10.86
CA SER A 22 14.21 -24.75 -10.41
C SER A 22 13.24 -23.99 -11.33
N GLY A 23 13.71 -23.40 -12.44
CA GLY A 23 12.90 -22.76 -13.47
C GLY A 23 12.04 -21.57 -13.00
N LEU A 24 10.89 -21.37 -13.65
CA LEU A 24 9.98 -20.24 -13.43
C LEU A 24 9.35 -20.20 -12.03
N GLY A 25 9.29 -21.33 -11.32
CA GLY A 25 8.71 -21.40 -9.98
C GLY A 25 9.46 -20.52 -8.98
N ASN A 26 10.79 -20.47 -9.07
CA ASN A 26 11.61 -19.63 -8.21
C ASN A 26 11.61 -18.17 -8.65
N PHE A 27 11.49 -17.93 -9.96
CA PHE A 27 11.40 -16.59 -10.54
C PHE A 27 10.23 -15.79 -9.95
N ARG A 28 9.01 -16.33 -9.95
CA ARG A 28 7.85 -15.62 -9.37
C ARG A 28 8.02 -15.33 -7.88
N LYS A 29 8.55 -16.29 -7.11
CA LYS A 29 8.69 -16.14 -5.66
C LYS A 29 9.79 -15.17 -5.25
N ARG A 30 10.94 -15.16 -5.95
CA ARG A 30 12.11 -14.36 -5.54
C ARG A 30 12.27 -13.06 -6.29
N HIS A 31 11.84 -12.97 -7.54
CA HIS A 31 12.01 -11.74 -8.32
C HIS A 31 10.81 -10.82 -8.22
N ALA A 32 9.58 -11.31 -8.46
CA ALA A 32 8.38 -10.47 -8.56
C ALA A 32 8.08 -9.69 -7.27
N MET A 33 8.48 -10.23 -6.11
CA MET A 33 8.33 -9.59 -4.81
C MET A 33 9.63 -8.96 -4.28
N SER A 34 10.71 -8.96 -5.06
CA SER A 34 11.96 -8.32 -4.63
C SER A 34 11.84 -6.80 -4.70
N GLY A 35 12.44 -6.10 -3.73
CA GLY A 35 12.52 -4.64 -3.76
C GLY A 35 13.14 -4.10 -5.05
N ARG A 36 14.06 -4.84 -5.67
CA ARG A 36 14.65 -4.48 -6.98
C ARG A 36 13.64 -4.46 -8.11
N CYS A 37 12.70 -5.42 -8.14
CA CYS A 37 11.65 -5.47 -9.15
C CYS A 37 10.67 -4.30 -8.96
N VAL A 38 10.25 -4.04 -7.71
CA VAL A 38 9.34 -2.93 -7.36
C VAL A 38 9.96 -1.57 -7.70
N GLU A 39 11.22 -1.35 -7.35
CA GLU A 39 11.91 -0.10 -7.65
C GLU A 39 11.99 0.13 -9.17
N ARG A 40 12.30 -0.92 -9.95
CA ARG A 40 12.39 -0.81 -11.41
C ARG A 40 11.02 -0.62 -12.07
N GLN A 41 9.98 -1.25 -11.54
CA GLN A 41 8.60 -1.02 -11.96
C GLN A 41 8.20 0.45 -11.75
N SER A 42 8.58 1.05 -10.61
CA SER A 42 8.31 2.47 -10.34
C SER A 42 9.00 3.41 -11.34
N LYS A 43 10.16 3.01 -11.87
CA LYS A 43 10.90 3.76 -12.90
C LYS A 43 10.27 3.63 -14.29
N LEU A 44 9.66 2.49 -14.61
CA LEU A 44 8.95 2.28 -15.88
C LEU A 44 7.57 2.95 -15.90
N GLY A 45 6.88 3.00 -14.76
CA GLY A 45 5.58 3.68 -14.63
C GLY A 45 5.67 5.21 -14.72
N LYS A 46 6.85 5.78 -14.44
CA LYS A 46 7.18 7.16 -14.82
C LYS A 46 7.38 7.19 -16.33
N LYS A 47 6.28 7.25 -17.08
CA LYS A 47 6.31 7.60 -18.50
C LYS A 47 7.28 8.77 -18.64
N LYS A 48 8.40 8.54 -19.33
CA LYS A 48 9.26 9.62 -19.80
C LYS A 48 8.31 10.60 -20.45
N THR A 49 8.09 11.74 -19.81
CA THR A 49 7.51 12.91 -20.47
C THR A 49 8.27 13.01 -21.78
N THR A 50 7.52 12.91 -22.88
CA THR A 50 8.03 13.04 -24.24
C THR A 50 9.14 14.06 -24.24
N PRO A 51 10.36 13.73 -24.72
CA PRO A 51 11.45 14.69 -24.77
C PRO A 51 10.88 15.94 -25.43
N GLY A 52 10.96 17.06 -24.70
CA GLY A 52 10.35 18.31 -25.08
C GLY A 52 10.65 18.61 -26.55
N SER A 53 9.61 19.05 -27.25
CA SER A 53 9.68 19.57 -28.61
C SER A 53 11.01 20.29 -28.86
N ILE A 54 11.66 19.95 -29.98
CA ILE A 54 12.90 20.56 -30.47
C ILE A 54 12.78 22.10 -30.61
N LEU A 55 11.55 22.66 -30.53
CA LEU A 55 11.30 24.10 -30.48
C LEU A 55 11.59 24.76 -29.11
N GLY A 56 12.01 24.01 -28.09
CA GLY A 56 12.43 24.56 -26.79
C GLY A 56 13.65 25.49 -26.84
N PHE A 57 14.43 25.44 -27.94
CA PHE A 57 15.63 26.26 -28.15
C PHE A 57 15.35 27.73 -28.51
N LEU A 58 14.11 28.11 -28.81
CA LEU A 58 13.73 29.50 -29.10
C LEU A 58 13.23 30.27 -27.87
N ARG A 59 13.37 29.72 -26.67
CA ARG A 59 12.99 30.43 -25.45
C ARG A 59 14.07 31.46 -25.08
N PRO A 60 13.70 32.74 -24.87
CA PRO A 60 14.61 33.77 -24.39
C PRO A 60 15.34 33.27 -23.13
N LYS A 61 16.67 33.41 -23.12
CA LYS A 61 17.51 32.98 -22.00
C LYS A 61 17.12 33.79 -20.76
N PRO A 62 16.70 33.16 -19.65
CA PRO A 62 16.40 33.89 -18.42
C PRO A 62 17.64 34.66 -17.97
N ALA A 63 17.43 35.92 -17.58
CA ALA A 63 18.50 36.75 -17.03
C ALA A 63 19.10 36.05 -15.78
N PRO A 64 20.44 36.04 -15.63
CA PRO A 64 21.08 35.43 -14.49
C PRO A 64 20.61 36.11 -13.20
N VAL A 65 19.90 35.35 -12.36
CA VAL A 65 19.52 35.81 -11.03
C VAL A 65 20.78 35.77 -10.16
N PRO A 66 21.18 36.90 -9.53
CA PRO A 66 22.32 36.90 -8.63
C PRO A 66 22.05 35.97 -7.45
N SER A 67 23.02 35.09 -7.17
CA SER A 67 22.93 34.09 -6.10
C SER A 67 22.97 34.80 -4.73
N THR A 68 21.84 34.84 -4.03
CA THR A 68 21.70 35.46 -2.70
C THR A 68 21.79 34.46 -1.55
N VAL A 69 22.18 33.21 -1.81
CA VAL A 69 22.23 32.19 -0.76
C VAL A 69 23.63 32.15 -0.13
N ASN A 70 23.74 32.74 1.07
CA ASN A 70 24.84 32.47 1.98
C ASN A 70 24.72 31.03 2.48
N ALA A 71 25.73 30.21 2.19
CA ALA A 71 25.79 28.84 2.68
C ALA A 71 26.02 28.84 4.20
N PRO A 72 25.21 28.10 4.99
CA PRO A 72 25.46 27.94 6.41
C PRO A 72 26.75 27.16 6.68
N ALA A 73 27.45 27.54 7.74
CA ALA A 73 28.73 26.96 8.13
C ALA A 73 28.62 25.46 8.44
N LEU A 74 29.55 24.69 7.90
CA LEU A 74 29.71 23.25 8.14
C LEU A 74 30.04 22.97 9.60
N ILE A 75 29.12 22.32 10.32
CA ILE A 75 29.37 21.79 11.66
C ILE A 75 30.15 20.49 11.51
N ARG A 76 31.42 20.52 11.92
CA ARG A 76 32.36 19.38 11.91
C ARG A 76 32.11 18.55 13.16
N ALA A 77 31.59 17.33 13.01
CA ALA A 77 31.43 16.40 14.13
C ALA A 77 32.80 15.86 14.56
N SER A 78 33.16 16.10 15.82
CA SER A 78 34.34 15.53 16.47
C SER A 78 34.14 14.03 16.66
N ALA A 79 35.08 13.25 16.12
CA ALA A 79 35.21 11.84 16.41
C ALA A 79 35.68 11.65 17.86
N SER A 80 34.90 10.94 18.66
CA SER A 80 35.35 10.38 19.94
C SER A 80 35.62 8.90 19.78
N SER A 81 36.87 8.54 20.06
CA SER A 81 37.45 7.20 20.03
C SER A 81 37.05 6.36 21.23
N SER A 82 37.18 5.04 21.03
CA SER A 82 37.53 4.00 22.01
C SER A 82 36.51 3.58 23.08
N ALA A 83 36.08 2.32 23.00
CA ALA A 83 36.43 1.30 24.00
C ALA A 83 36.13 -0.14 23.52
N SER A 84 36.94 -1.04 24.07
CA SER A 84 37.23 -2.45 23.80
C SER A 84 36.08 -3.49 23.76
N PRO A 85 36.34 -4.70 23.23
CA PRO A 85 35.37 -5.79 23.16
C PRO A 85 35.28 -6.57 24.47
N ALA A 86 34.07 -6.76 25.00
CA ALA A 86 33.79 -7.71 26.07
C ALA A 86 33.17 -8.98 25.46
N SER A 87 33.91 -10.08 25.52
CA SER A 87 33.40 -11.43 25.28
C SER A 87 32.35 -11.77 26.33
N VAL A 88 31.10 -11.95 25.91
CA VAL A 88 30.02 -12.49 26.74
C VAL A 88 29.53 -13.81 26.16
N THR A 89 29.63 -14.82 27.02
CA THR A 89 29.24 -16.21 26.88
C THR A 89 27.75 -16.34 26.54
N PRO A 90 27.33 -17.14 25.54
CA PRO A 90 25.91 -17.41 25.32
C PRO A 90 25.40 -18.44 26.34
N LYS A 91 24.53 -17.96 27.23
CA LYS A 91 23.64 -18.78 28.08
C LYS A 91 22.50 -19.32 27.20
N PRO A 92 22.18 -20.62 27.21
CA PRO A 92 21.03 -21.15 26.50
C PRO A 92 19.75 -20.78 27.26
N SER A 93 19.14 -19.65 26.88
CA SER A 93 17.83 -19.24 27.37
C SER A 93 16.74 -19.79 26.46
N ALA A 94 16.05 -20.77 27.03
CA ALA A 94 14.65 -21.14 26.83
C ALA A 94 13.89 -20.43 25.69
N SER A 95 13.46 -21.27 24.75
CA SER A 95 12.32 -21.14 23.85
C SER A 95 11.27 -20.15 24.36
N THR A 96 11.31 -18.93 23.83
CA THR A 96 10.20 -17.99 23.95
C THR A 96 9.11 -18.46 23.01
N PRO A 97 7.93 -18.90 23.47
CA PRO A 97 6.79 -19.04 22.57
C PRO A 97 6.51 -17.63 22.04
N SER A 98 6.72 -17.44 20.75
CA SER A 98 6.20 -16.31 19.99
C SER A 98 4.68 -16.38 20.10
N GLY A 99 4.17 -15.80 21.18
CA GLY A 99 2.76 -15.51 21.37
C GLY A 99 2.40 -14.47 20.34
N SER A 100 2.12 -14.93 19.13
CA SER A 100 1.23 -14.24 18.22
C SER A 100 -0.07 -14.08 19.01
N SER A 101 -0.23 -12.92 19.63
CA SER A 101 -1.46 -12.48 20.25
C SER A 101 -2.50 -12.40 19.15
N LYS A 102 -3.06 -13.56 18.76
CA LYS A 102 -4.35 -13.67 18.12
C LYS A 102 -5.30 -13.03 19.12
N ALA A 103 -5.55 -11.74 18.93
CA ALA A 103 -6.67 -11.06 19.55
C ALA A 103 -7.86 -11.96 19.28
N ARG A 104 -8.31 -12.67 20.32
CA ARG A 104 -9.50 -13.49 20.27
C ARG A 104 -10.62 -12.47 20.11
N PHE A 105 -11.09 -12.29 18.88
CA PHE A 105 -12.37 -11.64 18.62
C PHE A 105 -13.42 -12.45 19.37
N GLY A 106 -13.72 -12.00 20.59
CA GLY A 106 -14.72 -12.60 21.44
C GLY A 106 -16.08 -12.42 20.78
N SER A 107 -16.75 -13.54 20.52
CA SER A 107 -18.18 -13.66 20.30
C SER A 107 -18.83 -12.74 19.24
N SER A 108 -18.89 -13.27 18.02
CA SER A 108 -20.09 -13.33 17.16
C SER A 108 -20.73 -12.04 16.64
N GLY A 109 -19.99 -10.93 16.53
CA GLY A 109 -20.40 -9.77 15.73
C GLY A 109 -19.79 -9.81 14.33
N SER A 110 -20.55 -9.46 13.29
CA SER A 110 -19.98 -9.19 11.96
C SER A 110 -19.01 -8.00 12.07
N LEU A 111 -17.84 -8.10 11.44
CA LEU A 111 -16.88 -7.01 11.31
C LEU A 111 -17.50 -5.80 10.61
N LEU A 112 -18.36 -6.01 9.61
CA LEU A 112 -19.13 -4.95 8.95
C LEU A 112 -20.08 -4.24 9.92
N ALA A 113 -20.76 -4.98 10.80
CA ALA A 113 -21.62 -4.37 11.82
C ALA A 113 -20.80 -3.55 12.84
N THR A 114 -19.58 -4.02 13.15
CA THR A 114 -18.63 -3.28 14.00
C THR A 114 -18.17 -1.99 13.33
N LEU A 115 -17.83 -2.06 12.03
CA LEU A 115 -17.46 -0.91 11.22
C LEU A 115 -18.61 0.10 11.10
N GLU A 116 -19.82 -0.35 10.79
CA GLU A 116 -21.01 0.48 10.74
C GLU A 116 -21.26 1.22 12.07
N SER A 117 -21.15 0.49 13.18
CA SER A 117 -21.31 1.07 14.51
C SER A 117 -20.22 2.12 14.82
N ALA A 118 -18.99 1.90 14.35
CA ALA A 118 -17.92 2.87 14.49
C ALA A 118 -18.17 4.14 13.66
N ILE A 119 -18.62 3.98 12.40
CA ILE A 119 -18.95 5.09 11.49
C ILE A 119 -20.07 5.96 12.07
N LYS A 120 -21.12 5.34 12.60
CA LYS A 120 -22.26 6.06 13.22
C LYS A 120 -21.86 6.89 14.45
N ARG A 121 -20.77 6.54 15.13
CA ARG A 121 -20.26 7.26 16.31
C ARG A 121 -19.24 8.36 15.97
N LEU A 122 -18.89 8.54 14.69
CA LEU A 122 -17.91 9.56 14.30
C LEU A 122 -18.41 10.97 14.66
N PRO A 123 -17.54 11.83 15.22
CA PRO A 123 -17.93 13.19 15.55
C PRO A 123 -18.23 14.01 14.28
N ALA A 124 -18.99 15.09 14.44
CA ALA A 124 -19.31 16.01 13.35
C ALA A 124 -18.09 16.82 12.86
N THR A 125 -16.98 16.79 13.60
CA THR A 125 -15.70 17.42 13.22
C THR A 125 -15.01 16.72 12.05
N VAL A 126 -15.31 15.44 11.80
CA VAL A 126 -14.77 14.71 10.65
C VAL A 126 -15.43 15.21 9.37
N LYS A 127 -14.61 15.69 8.43
CA LYS A 127 -15.06 16.26 7.17
C LYS A 127 -15.83 15.24 6.32
N THR A 128 -16.84 15.72 5.61
CA THR A 128 -17.55 14.94 4.58
C THR A 128 -16.68 14.80 3.33
N ALA A 129 -16.68 13.62 2.73
CA ALA A 129 -15.95 13.32 1.52
C ALA A 129 -16.51 14.06 0.31
N THR A 130 -15.62 14.38 -0.61
CA THR A 130 -15.88 14.98 -1.92
C THR A 130 -15.44 14.04 -3.02
N ALA A 131 -15.82 14.33 -4.26
CA ALA A 131 -15.42 13.50 -5.42
C ALA A 131 -13.90 13.46 -5.67
N THR A 132 -13.13 14.37 -5.05
CA THR A 132 -11.67 14.42 -5.17
C THR A 132 -10.93 13.61 -4.10
N ASP A 133 -11.62 13.16 -3.05
CA ASP A 133 -11.01 12.35 -1.99
C ASP A 133 -10.75 10.92 -2.50
N GLU A 134 -9.70 10.27 -1.99
CA GLU A 134 -9.30 8.93 -2.47
C GLU A 134 -10.37 7.86 -2.18
N LEU A 135 -11.07 7.98 -1.04
CA LEU A 135 -12.16 7.09 -0.66
C LEU A 135 -13.39 7.21 -1.58
N ALA A 136 -13.53 8.29 -2.35
CA ALA A 136 -14.63 8.44 -3.30
C ALA A 136 -14.64 7.34 -4.37
N ALA A 137 -13.51 6.65 -4.57
CA ALA A 137 -13.42 5.46 -5.40
C ALA A 137 -14.40 4.34 -4.98
N PHE A 138 -14.77 4.27 -3.70
CA PHE A 138 -15.74 3.31 -3.17
C PHE A 138 -17.19 3.82 -3.16
N GLY A 139 -17.41 5.10 -3.45
CA GLY A 139 -18.75 5.71 -3.42
C GLY A 139 -19.61 5.40 -4.66
N ASN A 140 -19.01 4.86 -5.72
CA ASN A 140 -19.72 4.45 -6.92
C ASN A 140 -20.52 3.15 -6.67
N ASP A 141 -21.44 2.85 -7.59
CA ASP A 141 -22.20 1.60 -7.56
C ASP A 141 -21.26 0.37 -7.58
N PRO A 142 -21.26 -0.46 -6.52
CA PRO A 142 -20.35 -1.60 -6.42
C PRO A 142 -20.66 -2.69 -7.47
N ALA A 143 -21.90 -2.77 -7.97
CA ALA A 143 -22.27 -3.73 -9.02
C ALA A 143 -21.58 -3.39 -10.36
N GLY A 144 -21.36 -2.10 -10.64
CA GLY A 144 -20.64 -1.64 -11.82
C GLY A 144 -19.12 -1.80 -11.75
N TYR A 145 -18.54 -2.10 -10.58
CA TYR A 145 -17.09 -2.13 -10.40
C TYR A 145 -16.45 -3.41 -10.99
N LEU A 146 -17.07 -4.57 -10.79
CA LEU A 146 -16.59 -5.86 -11.29
C LEU A 146 -17.70 -6.59 -12.04
N GLY A 147 -17.39 -7.04 -13.25
CA GLY A 147 -18.32 -7.83 -14.06
C GLY A 147 -18.85 -9.05 -13.31
N ALA A 148 -20.12 -9.38 -13.54
CA ALA A 148 -20.80 -10.52 -12.91
C ALA A 148 -20.16 -11.88 -13.25
N ALA A 149 -19.36 -11.95 -14.31
CA ALA A 149 -18.69 -13.17 -14.76
C ALA A 149 -17.46 -13.57 -13.91
N ILE A 150 -16.97 -12.69 -13.03
CA ILE A 150 -15.77 -12.97 -12.21
C ILE A 150 -16.16 -13.89 -11.04
N PRO A 151 -15.47 -15.04 -10.87
CA PRO A 151 -15.78 -16.00 -9.82
C PRO A 151 -15.44 -15.43 -8.43
N ALA A 152 -16.19 -15.85 -7.41
CA ALA A 152 -16.15 -15.25 -6.08
C ALA A 152 -14.77 -15.25 -5.42
N ASP A 153 -13.96 -16.28 -5.68
CA ASP A 153 -12.58 -16.42 -5.18
C ASP A 153 -11.59 -15.45 -5.86
N GLU A 154 -11.87 -15.00 -7.09
CA GLU A 154 -11.07 -13.97 -7.77
C GLU A 154 -11.56 -12.54 -7.51
N VAL A 155 -12.82 -12.38 -7.08
CA VAL A 155 -13.38 -11.05 -6.77
C VAL A 155 -12.51 -10.33 -5.76
N PHE A 156 -12.14 -11.00 -4.66
CA PHE A 156 -11.34 -10.36 -3.61
C PHE A 156 -9.97 -9.90 -4.12
N GLU A 157 -9.27 -10.68 -4.94
CA GLU A 157 -7.97 -10.29 -5.49
C GLU A 157 -8.05 -9.02 -6.35
N ASN A 158 -9.13 -8.89 -7.15
CA ASN A 158 -9.39 -7.70 -7.94
C ASN A 158 -9.71 -6.48 -7.04
N LEU A 159 -10.45 -6.69 -5.95
CA LEU A 159 -10.73 -5.64 -4.96
C LEU A 159 -9.48 -5.25 -4.17
N ASN A 160 -8.60 -6.20 -3.86
CA ASN A 160 -7.40 -5.98 -3.09
C ASN A 160 -6.46 -4.97 -3.78
N GLY A 161 -6.43 -4.99 -5.12
CA GLY A 161 -5.76 -3.95 -5.92
C GLY A 161 -6.33 -2.54 -5.67
N LEU A 162 -7.66 -2.39 -5.58
CA LEU A 162 -8.31 -1.12 -5.25
C LEU A 162 -7.98 -0.69 -3.82
N PHE A 163 -8.06 -1.61 -2.86
CA PHE A 163 -7.69 -1.33 -1.47
C PHE A 163 -6.24 -0.90 -1.33
N HIS A 164 -5.31 -1.52 -2.04
CA HIS A 164 -3.92 -1.09 -2.03
C HIS A 164 -3.69 0.25 -2.72
N ARG A 165 -4.50 0.59 -3.72
CA ARG A 165 -4.45 1.90 -4.36
C ARG A 165 -4.89 3.02 -3.43
N VAL A 166 -5.97 2.80 -2.66
CA VAL A 166 -6.59 3.84 -1.83
C VAL A 166 -6.05 3.86 -0.40
N LEU A 167 -5.77 2.71 0.20
CA LEU A 167 -5.29 2.59 1.58
C LEU A 167 -3.80 2.22 1.67
N GLY A 168 -3.11 2.16 0.53
CA GLY A 168 -1.70 1.79 0.46
C GLY A 168 -1.39 0.33 0.83
N TRP A 169 -0.12 -0.02 0.65
CA TRP A 169 0.47 -1.25 1.17
C TRP A 169 0.96 -0.97 2.59
N SER A 170 0.30 -1.53 3.59
CA SER A 170 0.70 -1.38 5.01
C SER A 170 0.87 0.09 5.44
N MET A 171 -0.05 0.95 5.01
CA MET A 171 -0.04 2.36 5.39
C MET A 171 -0.16 2.48 6.93
N PRO A 172 0.63 3.35 7.57
CA PRO A 172 0.48 3.63 8.99
C PRO A 172 -0.95 4.05 9.35
N VAL A 173 -1.37 3.73 10.58
CA VAL A 173 -2.74 4.01 11.05
C VAL A 173 -3.08 5.51 11.02
N HIS A 174 -2.12 6.38 11.35
CA HIS A 174 -2.32 7.84 11.33
C HIS A 174 -2.46 8.41 9.92
N GLU A 175 -1.73 7.86 8.94
CA GLU A 175 -1.90 8.23 7.52
C GLU A 175 -3.25 7.74 7.01
N THR A 176 -3.66 6.53 7.40
CA THR A 176 -4.99 5.99 7.08
C THR A 176 -6.08 6.90 7.66
N ALA A 177 -5.95 7.35 8.91
CA ALA A 177 -6.90 8.27 9.55
C ALA A 177 -7.05 9.59 8.79
N ALA A 178 -5.94 10.13 8.24
CA ALA A 178 -5.97 11.36 7.47
C ALA A 178 -6.82 11.26 6.18
N LEU A 179 -6.96 10.06 5.62
CA LEU A 179 -7.79 9.76 4.45
C LEU A 179 -9.28 9.58 4.78
N LEU A 180 -9.60 9.26 6.04
CA LEU A 180 -10.97 8.95 6.43
C LEU A 180 -11.85 10.21 6.41
N ARG A 181 -13.00 10.07 5.76
CA ARG A 181 -14.01 11.11 5.59
C ARG A 181 -15.40 10.49 5.74
N ARG A 182 -16.38 11.28 6.18
CA ARG A 182 -17.79 10.86 6.31
C ARG A 182 -18.54 10.92 4.98
N GLY A 183 -19.72 10.32 4.92
CA GLY A 183 -20.67 10.46 3.82
C GLY A 183 -20.54 9.38 2.74
N ASP A 184 -21.41 9.48 1.74
CA ASP A 184 -21.57 8.48 0.66
C ASP A 184 -20.31 8.29 -0.20
N LEU A 185 -19.45 9.30 -0.30
CA LEU A 185 -18.16 9.22 -0.98
C LEU A 185 -17.00 8.89 -0.02
N GLY A 186 -17.29 8.62 1.25
CA GLY A 186 -16.33 8.33 2.28
C GLY A 186 -16.59 6.96 2.91
N LEU A 187 -16.59 6.91 4.23
CA LEU A 187 -16.76 5.69 5.01
C LEU A 187 -18.13 5.01 4.79
N ASP A 188 -19.22 5.76 4.59
CA ASP A 188 -20.54 5.18 4.33
C ASP A 188 -20.58 4.49 2.96
N GLY A 189 -19.94 5.09 1.95
CA GLY A 189 -19.74 4.48 0.64
C GLY A 189 -18.90 3.21 0.71
N LEU A 190 -17.78 3.25 1.43
CA LEU A 190 -16.92 2.09 1.66
C LEU A 190 -17.66 0.95 2.37
N LEU A 191 -18.46 1.25 3.40
CA LEU A 191 -19.26 0.24 4.09
C LEU A 191 -20.27 -0.42 3.14
N ARG A 192 -20.99 0.38 2.35
CA ARG A 192 -21.94 -0.11 1.34
C ARG A 192 -21.25 -0.99 0.30
N PHE A 193 -20.09 -0.57 -0.16
CA PHE A 193 -19.25 -1.31 -1.10
C PHE A 193 -18.86 -2.68 -0.53
N LEU A 194 -18.33 -2.72 0.70
CA LEU A 194 -17.97 -3.96 1.38
C LEU A 194 -19.18 -4.87 1.60
N ALA A 195 -20.29 -4.32 2.08
CA ALA A 195 -21.52 -5.06 2.32
C ALA A 195 -22.03 -5.75 1.05
N TYR A 196 -22.01 -5.06 -0.09
CA TYR A 196 -22.39 -5.63 -1.38
C TYR A 196 -21.53 -6.85 -1.72
N PHE A 197 -20.20 -6.76 -1.63
CA PHE A 197 -19.34 -7.89 -2.01
C PHE A 197 -19.47 -9.09 -1.05
N VAL A 198 -19.72 -8.84 0.24
CA VAL A 198 -19.95 -9.92 1.20
C VAL A 198 -21.31 -10.57 0.99
N GLN A 199 -22.37 -9.79 0.83
CA GLN A 199 -23.76 -10.28 0.80
C GLN A 199 -24.16 -10.79 -0.59
N GLU A 200 -23.86 -10.03 -1.65
CA GLU A 200 -24.32 -10.32 -3.01
C GLU A 200 -23.31 -11.16 -3.80
N ARG A 201 -22.00 -10.94 -3.58
CA ARG A 201 -20.94 -11.66 -4.30
C ARG A 201 -20.35 -12.83 -3.50
N GLY A 202 -20.81 -13.03 -2.26
CA GLY A 202 -20.40 -14.15 -1.41
C GLY A 202 -18.93 -14.13 -1.01
N VAL A 203 -18.27 -12.97 -1.05
CA VAL A 203 -16.88 -12.84 -0.63
C VAL A 203 -16.82 -13.02 0.90
N PRO A 204 -16.01 -13.96 1.41
CA PRO A 204 -15.89 -14.15 2.85
C PRO A 204 -15.44 -12.88 3.57
N GLU A 205 -16.17 -12.48 4.61
CA GLU A 205 -15.85 -11.28 5.41
C GLU A 205 -14.41 -11.31 5.98
N ARG A 206 -13.89 -12.50 6.27
CA ARG A 206 -12.50 -12.71 6.73
C ARG A 206 -11.44 -12.18 5.75
N ASP A 207 -11.74 -12.13 4.45
CA ASP A 207 -10.78 -11.67 3.44
C ASP A 207 -10.59 -10.15 3.55
N PHE A 208 -11.64 -9.42 3.94
CA PHE A 208 -11.56 -7.99 4.25
C PHE A 208 -11.04 -7.69 5.67
N GLY A 209 -10.91 -8.70 6.53
CA GLY A 209 -10.73 -8.53 7.97
C GLY A 209 -9.53 -7.64 8.34
N ALA A 210 -8.39 -7.85 7.69
CA ALA A 210 -7.19 -7.04 7.94
C ALA A 210 -7.40 -5.56 7.56
N LYS A 211 -8.10 -5.29 6.45
CA LYS A 211 -8.39 -3.92 5.99
C LYS A 211 -9.43 -3.23 6.85
N ILE A 212 -10.50 -3.95 7.22
CA ILE A 212 -11.52 -3.43 8.13
C ILE A 212 -10.89 -3.10 9.49
N GLN A 213 -10.02 -3.97 10.02
CA GLN A 213 -9.33 -3.70 11.28
C GLN A 213 -8.44 -2.46 11.20
N GLN A 214 -7.67 -2.29 10.13
CA GLN A 214 -6.86 -1.08 9.91
C GLN A 214 -7.72 0.20 9.92
N ILE A 215 -8.90 0.16 9.30
CA ILE A 215 -9.84 1.29 9.28
C ILE A 215 -10.43 1.53 10.69
N LEU A 216 -10.83 0.48 11.39
CA LEU A 216 -11.33 0.57 12.76
C LEU A 216 -10.29 1.18 13.71
N ASP A 217 -9.03 0.79 13.57
CA ASP A 217 -7.93 1.35 14.35
C ASP A 217 -7.71 2.83 13.98
N ALA A 218 -7.80 3.19 12.69
CA ALA A 218 -7.67 4.56 12.21
C ALA A 218 -8.80 5.49 12.68
N ILE A 219 -10.04 4.97 12.80
CA ILE A 219 -11.18 5.72 13.35
C ILE A 219 -10.91 6.18 14.78
N GLN A 220 -10.11 5.46 15.57
CA GLN A 220 -9.79 5.86 16.95
C GLN A 220 -8.93 7.13 17.04
N PHE A 221 -8.36 7.58 15.92
CA PHE A 221 -7.56 8.80 15.83
C PHE A 221 -8.36 10.04 15.34
N LEU A 222 -9.66 9.88 15.04
CA LEU A 222 -10.55 10.93 14.55
C LEU A 222 -11.38 11.57 15.67
#